data_AF-A0A4R8DJQ5-F1
#
_entry.id   AF-A0A4R8DJQ5-F1
#
_cell.length_a   1.000
_cell.length_b   1.000
_cell.length_c   1.000
_cell.angle_alpha   90.00
_cell.angle_beta   90.00
_cell.angle_gamma   90.00
#
_symmetry.space_group_name_H-M   'P 1'
#
loop_
_entity.id
_entity.type
_entity.pdbx_description
1 polymer ?
#
loop_
_entity_poly.entity_id
_entity_poly.type
_entity_poly.pdbx_seq_one_letter_code
_entity_poly.pdbx_strand_id
1 'polypeptide(L)'
;MVTGGLLTAIDWRWVFFAPVIVSAVILAGAVALIPRDTARTVHRGGFDLAGALTLTGSMLLLVATVVRAPDVPAAQTVATAAAGLVFLGAFVTVERRVDAPLIRLGLLRNAALIRANLGAILLVGSFVGFQFIAVLYLQELRGWSELETGLALMVIGIDAVLAPTLTPWLVTRFGNGSCCSGSPSRSPMGR
;
A
#
# COMPACT_ATOMS: atom_id res chain seq x y z
N MET A 1 3.69 13.79 -10.63
CA MET A 1 5.05 14.18 -10.23
C MET A 1 5.57 15.35 -11.04
N VAL A 2 5.49 15.34 -12.37
CA VAL A 2 5.84 16.49 -13.24
C VAL A 2 5.06 17.77 -12.90
N THR A 3 3.75 17.66 -12.63
CA THR A 3 2.94 18.81 -12.20
C THR A 3 3.40 19.37 -10.85
N GLY A 4 3.96 18.55 -9.96
CA GLY A 4 4.47 19.00 -8.66
C GLY A 4 5.70 19.90 -8.79
N GLY A 5 6.64 19.55 -9.68
CA GLY A 5 7.83 20.37 -9.98
C GLY A 5 7.54 21.63 -10.79
N LEU A 6 6.43 21.66 -11.54
CA LEU A 6 5.96 22.88 -12.22
C LEU A 6 5.18 23.81 -11.26
N LEU A 7 4.51 23.23 -10.25
CA LEU A 7 3.76 23.96 -9.22
C LEU A 7 4.68 24.57 -8.16
N THR A 8 5.81 23.95 -7.83
CA THR A 8 6.84 24.53 -6.94
C THR A 8 7.48 25.80 -7.52
N ALA A 9 7.50 25.95 -8.85
CA ALA A 9 8.00 27.16 -9.52
C ALA A 9 7.06 28.37 -9.42
N ILE A 10 5.79 28.19 -9.02
CA ILE A 10 4.80 29.27 -8.88
C ILE A 10 4.41 29.46 -7.40
N ASP A 11 4.06 28.37 -6.70
CA ASP A 11 3.79 28.35 -5.26
C ASP A 11 3.62 26.89 -4.78
N TRP A 12 4.49 26.41 -3.89
CA TRP A 12 4.52 25.03 -3.37
C TRP A 12 3.17 24.53 -2.80
N ARG A 13 2.30 25.46 -2.40
CA ARG A 13 0.97 25.19 -1.82
C ARG A 13 0.05 24.44 -2.79
N TRP A 14 0.22 24.63 -4.10
CA TRP A 14 -0.61 23.96 -5.11
C TRP A 14 -0.38 22.45 -5.19
N VAL A 15 0.76 21.95 -4.73
CA VAL A 15 1.03 20.50 -4.60
C VAL A 15 0.00 19.83 -3.68
N PHE A 16 -0.51 20.55 -2.67
CA PHE A 16 -1.56 20.06 -1.77
C PHE A 16 -2.97 20.12 -2.38
N PHE A 17 -3.22 21.07 -3.28
CA PHE A 17 -4.54 21.22 -3.92
C PHE A 17 -4.76 20.26 -5.09
N ALA A 18 -3.70 19.87 -5.81
CA ALA A 18 -3.83 19.00 -6.98
C ALA A 18 -4.53 17.66 -6.67
N PRO A 19 -4.19 16.89 -5.61
CA PRO A 19 -4.93 15.68 -5.24
C PRO A 19 -6.38 15.96 -4.86
N VAL A 20 -6.66 17.09 -4.21
CA VAL A 20 -8.01 17.49 -3.79
C VAL A 20 -8.90 17.72 -5.00
N ILE A 21 -8.41 18.45 -6.00
CA ILE A 21 -9.16 18.72 -7.25
C ILE A 21 -9.43 17.41 -7.99
N VAL A 22 -8.41 16.56 -8.17
CA VAL A 22 -8.57 15.27 -8.84
C VAL A 22 -9.57 14.39 -8.10
N SER A 23 -9.48 14.32 -6.77
CA SER A 23 -10.41 13.55 -5.93
C SER A 23 -11.84 14.08 -6.03
N ALA A 24 -12.03 15.40 -6.06
CA ALA A 24 -13.34 16.02 -6.22
C ALA A 24 -13.97 15.71 -7.59
N VAL A 25 -13.17 15.74 -8.67
CA VAL A 25 -13.64 15.36 -10.01
C VAL A 25 -14.04 13.90 -10.07
N ILE A 26 -13.21 13.00 -9.51
CA ILE A 26 -13.52 11.57 -9.43
C ILE A 26 -14.80 11.34 -8.61
N LEU A 27 -14.95 12.02 -7.47
CA LEU A 27 -16.14 11.91 -6.63
C LEU A 27 -17.40 12.41 -7.35
N ALA A 28 -17.32 13.55 -8.03
CA ALA A 28 -18.43 14.07 -8.82
C ALA A 28 -18.82 13.08 -9.94
N GLY A 29 -17.83 12.51 -10.64
CA GLY A 29 -18.04 11.47 -11.64
C GLY A 29 -18.65 10.20 -11.04
N ALA A 30 -18.17 9.75 -9.89
CA ALA A 30 -18.70 8.59 -9.19
C ALA A 30 -20.17 8.79 -8.79
N VAL A 31 -20.52 9.93 -8.22
CA VAL A 31 -21.91 10.26 -7.84
C VAL A 31 -22.82 10.35 -9.07
N ALA A 32 -22.30 10.81 -10.21
CA ALA A 32 -23.07 10.98 -11.44
C ALA A 32 -23.23 9.67 -12.24
N LEU A 33 -22.19 8.83 -12.32
CA LEU A 33 -22.14 7.65 -13.19
C LEU A 33 -22.43 6.33 -12.49
N ILE A 34 -22.20 6.23 -11.17
CA ILE A 34 -22.39 4.96 -10.45
C ILE A 34 -23.87 4.85 -10.03
N PRO A 35 -24.61 3.84 -10.51
CA PRO A 35 -25.97 3.58 -10.05
C PRO A 35 -25.97 3.34 -8.54
N ARG A 36 -26.95 3.92 -7.83
CA ARG A 36 -27.09 3.69 -6.39
C ARG A 36 -27.38 2.22 -6.14
N ASP A 37 -26.43 1.53 -5.54
CA ASP A 37 -26.57 0.12 -5.20
C ASP A 37 -27.65 -0.02 -4.10
N THR A 38 -28.64 -0.87 -4.33
CA THR A 38 -29.69 -1.16 -3.36
C THR A 38 -29.04 -1.82 -2.15
N ALA A 39 -29.18 -1.19 -0.98
CA ALA A 39 -28.54 -1.57 0.28
C ALA A 39 -28.46 -3.10 0.44
N ARG A 40 -27.30 -3.66 0.12
CA ARG A 40 -26.98 -5.06 0.43
C ARG A 40 -27.09 -5.16 1.94
N THR A 41 -27.92 -6.07 2.43
CA THR A 41 -28.13 -6.34 3.85
C THR A 41 -26.78 -6.66 4.49
N VAL A 42 -26.10 -5.62 4.98
CA VAL A 42 -24.88 -5.74 5.76
C VAL A 42 -25.28 -6.55 6.98
N HIS A 43 -24.72 -7.76 7.08
CA HIS A 43 -24.81 -8.55 8.29
C HIS A 43 -24.41 -7.63 9.45
N ARG A 44 -25.38 -7.32 10.33
CA ARG A 44 -25.15 -6.61 11.59
C ARG A 44 -24.42 -7.56 12.56
N GLY A 45 -23.21 -7.99 12.19
CA GLY A 45 -22.24 -8.45 13.17
C GLY A 45 -21.74 -7.21 13.91
N GLY A 46 -21.71 -7.26 15.24
CA GLY A 46 -21.31 -6.11 16.07
C GLY A 46 -19.98 -5.53 15.60
N PHE A 47 -19.90 -4.21 15.49
CA PHE A 47 -18.67 -3.51 15.12
C PHE A 47 -17.68 -3.64 16.27
N ASP A 48 -16.55 -4.32 16.06
CA ASP A 48 -15.50 -4.43 17.06
C ASP A 48 -14.64 -3.16 17.11
N LEU A 49 -15.17 -2.19 17.84
CA LEU A 49 -14.52 -0.91 18.13
C LEU A 49 -13.23 -1.10 18.93
N ALA A 50 -13.18 -2.09 19.83
CA ALA A 50 -12.01 -2.35 20.66
C ALA A 50 -10.85 -2.91 19.81
N GLY A 51 -11.15 -3.84 18.90
CA GLY A 51 -10.19 -4.34 17.90
C GLY A 51 -9.71 -3.22 16.98
N ALA A 52 -10.62 -2.39 16.46
CA ALA A 52 -10.26 -1.26 15.61
C ALA A 52 -9.32 -0.26 16.32
N LEU A 53 -9.62 0.11 17.57
CA LEU A 53 -8.81 1.04 18.35
C LEU A 53 -7.43 0.47 18.71
N THR A 54 -7.38 -0.80 19.12
CA THR A 54 -6.11 -1.45 19.49
C THR A 54 -5.20 -1.64 18.28
N LEU A 55 -5.74 -2.05 17.13
CA LEU A 55 -4.98 -2.19 15.89
C LEU A 55 -4.48 -0.83 15.37
N THR A 56 -5.35 0.17 15.34
CA THR A 56 -5.00 1.53 14.90
C THR A 56 -3.95 2.14 15.84
N GLY A 57 -4.12 1.99 17.16
CA GLY A 57 -3.15 2.44 18.15
C GLY A 57 -1.80 1.76 18.00
N SER A 58 -1.79 0.44 17.77
CA SER A 58 -0.56 -0.31 17.46
C SER A 58 0.13 0.25 16.22
N MET A 59 -0.60 0.45 15.12
CA MET A 59 -0.03 0.97 13.88
C MET A 59 0.59 2.36 14.09
N LEU A 60 -0.14 3.26 14.76
CA LEU A 60 0.34 4.62 15.06
C LEU A 60 1.61 4.59 15.91
N LEU A 61 1.67 3.77 16.95
CA LEU A 61 2.84 3.66 17.82
C LEU A 61 4.06 3.08 17.10
N LEU A 62 3.87 2.06 16.26
CA LEU A 62 4.96 1.46 15.49
C LEU A 62 5.49 2.43 14.42
N VAL A 63 4.62 3.13 13.71
CA VAL A 63 5.01 4.18 12.75
C VAL A 63 5.73 5.32 13.48
N ALA A 64 5.17 5.80 14.60
CA ALA A 64 5.78 6.86 15.40
C ALA A 64 7.17 6.46 15.93
N THR A 65 7.35 5.18 16.29
CA THR A 65 8.66 4.65 16.69
C THR A 65 9.69 4.82 15.57
N VAL A 66 9.37 4.40 14.34
CA VAL A 66 10.29 4.49 13.21
C VAL A 66 10.56 5.95 12.83
N VAL A 67 9.52 6.78 12.77
CA VAL A 67 9.64 8.19 12.35
C VAL A 67 10.40 9.02 13.38
N ARG A 68 10.17 8.81 14.68
CA ARG A 68 10.78 9.61 15.75
C ARG A 68 12.10 9.03 16.26
N ALA A 69 12.46 7.80 15.89
CA ALA A 69 13.69 7.15 16.33
C ALA A 69 14.97 8.00 16.17
N PRO A 70 15.13 8.83 15.11
CA PRO A 70 16.30 9.70 14.97
C PRO A 70 16.33 10.87 15.96
N ASP A 71 15.15 11.32 16.44
CA ASP A 71 14.99 12.57 17.18
C ASP A 71 14.81 12.37 18.70
N VAL A 72 14.58 11.14 19.14
CA VAL A 72 14.27 10.82 20.55
C VAL A 72 15.31 9.87 21.16
N PRO A 73 15.50 9.91 22.50
CA PRO A 73 16.40 8.98 23.18
C PRO A 73 16.00 7.53 22.95
N ALA A 74 16.99 6.63 22.88
CA ALA A 74 16.76 5.19 22.67
C ALA A 74 15.75 4.58 23.65
N ALA A 75 15.73 5.04 24.92
CA ALA A 75 14.76 4.59 25.91
C ALA A 75 13.31 4.91 25.51
N GLN A 76 13.06 6.08 24.92
CA GLN A 76 11.73 6.45 24.42
C GLN A 76 11.36 5.61 23.20
N THR A 77 12.29 5.40 22.26
CA THR A 77 12.08 4.54 21.08
C THR A 77 11.71 3.11 21.49
N VAL A 78 12.42 2.55 22.47
CA VAL A 78 12.12 1.21 23.00
C VAL A 78 10.77 1.20 23.71
N ALA A 79 10.44 2.24 24.48
CA ALA A 79 9.15 2.34 25.16
C ALA A 79 7.98 2.44 24.18
N THR A 80 8.09 3.24 23.12
CA THR A 80 7.04 3.36 22.09
C THR A 80 6.92 2.09 21.26
N ALA A 81 8.05 1.42 20.96
CA ALA A 81 8.06 0.12 20.29
C ALA A 81 7.34 -0.94 21.14
N ALA A 82 7.69 -1.04 22.42
CA ALA A 82 7.08 -1.96 23.36
C ALA A 82 5.58 -1.69 23.52
N ALA A 83 5.18 -0.42 23.66
CA ALA A 83 3.76 -0.03 23.72
C ALA A 83 2.99 -0.45 22.46
N GLY A 84 3.57 -0.26 21.27
CA GLY A 84 2.98 -0.72 20.02
C GLY A 84 2.76 -2.24 19.98
N LEU A 85 3.78 -3.01 20.39
CA LEU A 85 3.68 -4.47 20.48
C LEU A 85 2.64 -4.94 21.52
N VAL A 86 2.50 -4.23 22.64
CA VAL A 86 1.46 -4.50 23.65
C VAL A 86 0.07 -4.26 23.06
N PHE A 87 -0.14 -3.17 22.33
CA PHE A 87 -1.41 -2.89 21.65
C PHE A 87 -1.74 -3.95 20.58
N LEU A 88 -0.74 -4.43 19.85
CA LEU A 88 -0.91 -5.52 18.89
C LEU A 88 -1.29 -6.83 19.58
N GLY A 89 -0.66 -7.14 20.72
CA GLY A 89 -1.03 -8.29 21.55
C GLY A 89 -2.45 -8.17 22.08
N ALA A 90 -2.84 -6.99 22.57
CA ALA A 90 -4.19 -6.69 23.03
C ALA A 90 -5.21 -6.90 21.90
N PHE A 91 -4.94 -6.40 20.68
CA PHE A 91 -5.75 -6.64 19.51
C PHE A 91 -5.98 -8.14 19.27
N VAL A 92 -4.91 -8.95 19.23
CA VAL A 92 -5.03 -10.40 19.03
C VAL A 92 -5.88 -11.07 20.12
N THR A 93 -5.79 -10.60 21.37
CA THR A 93 -6.62 -11.15 22.46
C THR A 93 -8.09 -10.74 22.38
N VAL A 94 -8.39 -9.51 21.95
CA VAL A 94 -9.75 -9.00 21.74
C VAL A 94 -10.38 -9.75 20.56
N GLU A 95 -9.66 -9.83 19.44
CA GLU A 95 -10.09 -10.48 18.20
C GLU A 95 -10.46 -11.95 18.40
N ARG A 96 -9.75 -12.65 19.30
CA ARG A 96 -10.05 -14.06 19.65
C ARG A 96 -11.31 -14.23 20.50
N ARG A 97 -11.80 -13.17 21.12
CA ARG A 97 -12.94 -13.20 22.05
C ARG A 97 -14.24 -12.66 21.43
N VAL A 98 -14.16 -12.01 20.28
CA VAL A 98 -15.31 -11.39 19.62
C VAL A 98 -15.98 -12.37 18.64
N ASP A 99 -17.31 -12.42 18.66
CA ASP A 99 -18.12 -13.33 17.83
C ASP A 99 -18.07 -12.99 16.32
N ALA A 100 -17.77 -11.74 15.98
CA ALA A 100 -17.60 -11.23 14.62
C ALA A 100 -16.20 -10.60 14.43
N PRO A 101 -15.14 -11.41 14.28
CA PRO A 101 -13.77 -10.90 14.12
C PRO A 101 -13.62 -10.07 12.83
N LEU A 102 -12.98 -8.90 12.93
CA LEU A 102 -12.52 -8.09 11.79
C LEU A 102 -11.58 -8.88 10.87
N ILE A 103 -10.66 -9.64 11.47
CA ILE A 103 -9.67 -10.45 10.79
C ILE A 103 -9.92 -11.90 11.19
N ARG A 104 -10.36 -12.70 10.22
CA ARG A 104 -10.36 -14.16 10.37
C ARG A 104 -8.92 -14.64 10.54
N LEU A 105 -8.46 -14.79 11.79
CA LEU A 105 -7.09 -15.20 12.14
C LEU A 105 -6.66 -16.53 11.48
N GLY A 106 -7.62 -17.33 10.99
CA GLY A 106 -7.37 -18.49 10.14
C GLY A 106 -6.69 -18.17 8.80
N LEU A 107 -6.93 -16.98 8.21
CA LEU A 107 -6.18 -16.53 7.02
C LEU A 107 -4.69 -16.31 7.34
N LEU A 108 -4.39 -15.78 8.52
CA LEU A 108 -3.01 -15.56 8.97
C LEU A 108 -2.27 -16.86 9.33
N ARG A 109 -2.95 -18.01 9.33
CA ARG A 109 -2.31 -19.33 9.43
C ARG A 109 -1.94 -19.93 8.09
N ASN A 110 -2.47 -19.40 6.98
CA ASN A 110 -2.16 -19.89 5.66
C ASN A 110 -0.77 -19.41 5.23
N ALA A 111 0.21 -20.30 5.29
CA ALA A 111 1.59 -20.00 4.92
C ALA A 111 1.73 -19.47 3.48
N ALA A 112 0.86 -19.87 2.55
CA ALA A 112 0.88 -19.33 1.18
C ALA A 112 0.47 -17.85 1.16
N LEU A 113 -0.57 -17.47 1.93
CA LEU A 113 -0.99 -16.06 2.06
C LEU A 113 0.05 -15.22 2.78
N ILE A 114 0.67 -15.75 3.84
CA ILE A 114 1.75 -15.04 4.54
C ILE A 114 2.93 -14.79 3.59
N ARG A 115 3.38 -15.81 2.86
CA ARG A 115 4.47 -15.66 1.89
C ARG A 115 4.13 -14.69 0.76
N ALA A 116 2.90 -14.73 0.25
CA ALA A 116 2.45 -13.78 -0.77
C ALA A 116 2.46 -12.34 -0.26
N ASN A 117 1.94 -12.10 0.95
CA ASN A 117 1.96 -10.77 1.56
C ASN A 117 3.38 -10.28 1.88
N LEU A 118 4.25 -11.15 2.41
CA LEU A 118 5.65 -10.81 2.64
C LEU A 118 6.36 -10.47 1.33
N GLY A 119 6.12 -11.23 0.26
CA GLY A 119 6.62 -10.93 -1.07
C GLY A 119 6.13 -9.57 -1.57
N ALA A 120 4.85 -9.26 -1.38
CA ALA A 120 4.29 -7.96 -1.74
C ALA A 120 4.91 -6.81 -0.93
N ILE A 121 5.09 -6.97 0.38
CA ILE A 121 5.72 -5.98 1.26
C ILE A 121 7.18 -5.75 0.82
N LEU A 122 7.94 -6.81 0.55
CA LEU A 122 9.32 -6.71 0.11
C LEU A 122 9.42 -6.04 -1.26
N LEU A 123 8.54 -6.40 -2.20
CA LEU A 123 8.50 -5.80 -3.53
C LEU A 123 8.20 -4.30 -3.44
N VAL A 124 7.11 -3.92 -2.77
CA VAL A 124 6.69 -2.51 -2.63
C VAL A 124 7.72 -1.73 -1.82
N GLY A 125 8.22 -2.29 -0.73
CA GLY A 125 9.25 -1.65 0.11
C GLY A 125 10.55 -1.40 -0.66
N SER A 126 11.04 -2.40 -1.40
CA SER A 126 12.23 -2.26 -2.23
C SER A 126 12.03 -1.23 -3.34
N PHE A 127 10.84 -1.22 -3.95
CA PHE A 127 10.49 -0.27 -4.99
C PHE A 127 10.44 1.17 -4.48
N VAL A 128 9.81 1.41 -3.32
CA VAL A 128 9.78 2.74 -2.69
C VAL A 128 11.19 3.18 -2.29
N GLY A 129 11.99 2.29 -1.69
CA GLY A 129 13.39 2.58 -1.35
C GLY A 129 14.24 2.92 -2.57
N PHE A 130 14.10 2.15 -3.66
CA PHE A 130 14.73 2.43 -4.94
C PHE A 130 14.32 3.81 -5.48
N GLN A 131 13.02 4.13 -5.47
CA GLN A 131 12.51 5.40 -5.97
C GLN A 131 13.08 6.59 -5.18
N PHE A 132 13.19 6.46 -3.86
CA PHE A 132 13.78 7.47 -3.00
C PHE A 132 15.26 7.70 -3.34
N ILE A 133 16.07 6.63 -3.43
CA ILE A 133 17.49 6.72 -3.78
C ILE A 133 17.67 7.27 -5.20
N ALA A 134 16.82 6.88 -6.15
CA ALA A 134 16.87 7.36 -7.52
C ALA A 134 16.66 8.87 -7.61
N VAL A 135 15.69 9.41 -6.85
CA VAL A 135 15.47 10.87 -6.77
C VAL A 135 16.69 11.58 -6.20
N LEU A 136 17.22 11.12 -5.06
CA LEU A 136 18.40 11.70 -4.44
C LEU A 136 19.60 11.67 -5.40
N TYR A 137 19.82 10.55 -6.09
CA TYR A 137 20.90 10.42 -7.06
C TYR A 137 20.75 11.40 -8.24
N LEU A 138 19.56 11.53 -8.81
CA LEU A 138 19.32 12.43 -9.95
C LEU A 138 19.44 13.89 -9.55
N GLN A 139 18.93 14.28 -8.38
CA GLN A 139 18.93 15.67 -7.95
C GLN A 139 20.26 16.09 -7.29
N GLU A 140 20.74 15.36 -6.29
CA GLU A 140 21.93 15.75 -5.52
C GLU A 140 23.24 15.41 -6.23
N LEU A 141 23.30 14.28 -6.93
CA LEU A 141 24.54 13.80 -7.56
C LEU A 141 24.64 14.21 -9.04
N ARG A 142 23.53 14.12 -9.78
CA ARG A 142 23.48 14.48 -11.21
C ARG A 142 23.05 15.92 -11.45
N GLY A 143 22.58 16.64 -10.43
CA GLY A 143 22.19 18.05 -10.53
C GLY A 143 20.96 18.28 -11.41
N TRP A 144 20.12 17.26 -11.62
CA TRP A 144 18.91 17.41 -12.43
C TRP A 144 17.90 18.31 -11.72
N SER A 145 17.19 19.09 -12.52
CA SER A 145 16.06 19.88 -12.03
C SER A 145 14.92 18.97 -11.55
N GLU A 146 14.04 19.52 -10.71
CA GLU A 146 12.82 18.84 -10.26
C GLU A 146 11.96 18.37 -11.43
N LEU A 147 11.94 19.14 -12.52
CA LEU A 147 11.13 18.90 -13.70
C LEU A 147 11.66 17.71 -14.52
N GLU A 148 12.97 17.63 -14.74
CA GLU A 148 13.63 16.52 -15.42
C GLU A 148 13.48 15.22 -14.63
N THR A 149 13.69 15.28 -13.31
CA THR A 149 13.50 14.13 -12.41
C THR A 149 12.05 13.67 -12.42
N GLY A 150 11.10 14.61 -12.36
CA GLY A 150 9.67 14.32 -12.42
C GLY A 150 9.25 13.68 -13.74
N LEU A 151 9.85 14.08 -14.87
CA LEU A 151 9.60 13.50 -16.18
C LEU A 151 10.16 12.07 -16.28
N ALA A 152 11.37 11.83 -15.78
CA ALA A 152 11.95 10.48 -15.75
C ALA A 152 11.10 9.51 -14.91
N LEU A 153 10.60 9.97 -13.76
CA LEU A 153 9.70 9.18 -12.92
C LEU A 153 8.28 9.03 -13.49
N MET A 154 7.87 9.87 -14.45
CA MET A 154 6.58 9.73 -15.11
C MET A 154 6.47 8.41 -15.87
N VAL A 155 7.59 7.91 -16.42
CA VAL A 155 7.66 6.60 -17.08
C VAL A 155 7.23 5.49 -16.13
N ILE A 156 7.58 5.59 -14.85
CA ILE A 156 7.17 4.66 -13.81
C ILE A 156 5.66 4.76 -13.55
N GLY A 157 5.11 5.97 -13.51
CA GLY A 157 3.66 6.18 -13.38
C GLY A 157 2.87 5.61 -14.57
N ILE A 158 3.41 5.71 -15.77
CA ILE A 158 2.84 5.11 -16.99
C ILE A 158 2.84 3.58 -16.87
N ASP A 159 3.95 2.99 -16.45
CA ASP A 159 4.05 1.53 -16.22
C ASP A 159 3.05 1.06 -15.16
N ALA A 160 2.86 1.81 -14.07
CA ALA A 160 1.89 1.48 -13.02
C ALA A 160 0.42 1.49 -13.49
N VAL A 161 0.08 2.24 -14.55
CA VAL A 161 -1.26 2.25 -15.17
C VAL A 161 -1.39 1.16 -16.24
N LEU A 162 -0.34 0.90 -17.01
CA LEU A 162 -0.31 -0.12 -18.05
C LEU A 162 -0.27 -1.54 -17.46
N ALA A 163 0.50 -1.76 -16.39
CA ALA A 163 0.67 -3.09 -15.81
C ALA A 163 -0.69 -3.72 -15.38
N PRO A 164 -1.59 -3.04 -14.65
CA PRO A 164 -2.89 -3.60 -14.27
C PRO A 164 -3.86 -3.80 -15.44
N THR A 165 -3.66 -3.12 -16.58
CA THR A 165 -4.51 -3.28 -17.77
C THR A 165 -4.01 -4.41 -18.68
N LEU A 166 -2.69 -4.59 -18.78
CA LEU A 166 -2.08 -5.69 -19.54
C LEU A 166 -2.05 -7.01 -18.75
N THR A 167 -1.91 -6.97 -17.43
CA THR A 167 -1.79 -8.19 -16.60
C THR A 167 -3.00 -9.13 -16.75
N PRO A 168 -4.26 -8.67 -16.70
CA PRO A 168 -5.42 -9.53 -16.94
C PRO A 168 -5.41 -10.17 -18.33
N TRP A 169 -4.96 -9.43 -19.35
CA TRP A 169 -4.82 -9.93 -20.72
C TRP A 169 -3.70 -10.98 -20.85
N LEU A 170 -2.56 -10.75 -20.20
CA LEU A 170 -1.45 -11.71 -20.15
C LEU A 170 -1.85 -12.99 -19.40
N VAL A 171 -2.53 -12.86 -18.27
CA VAL A 171 -2.96 -13.98 -17.43
C VAL A 171 -4.02 -14.83 -18.13
N THR A 172 -4.96 -14.20 -18.83
CA THR A 172 -5.96 -14.91 -19.64
C THR A 172 -5.35 -15.61 -20.86
N ARG A 173 -4.27 -15.07 -21.43
CA ARG A 173 -3.58 -15.65 -22.59
C ARG A 173 -2.55 -16.74 -22.23
N PHE A 174 -1.86 -16.65 -21.09
CA PHE A 174 -0.75 -17.54 -20.72
C PHE A 174 -1.03 -18.46 -19.51
N GLY A 175 -2.13 -18.25 -18.77
CA GLY A 175 -2.54 -19.06 -17.63
C GLY A 175 -1.73 -18.81 -16.35
N ASN A 176 -2.40 -18.92 -15.19
CA ASN A 176 -1.83 -18.63 -13.86
C ASN A 176 -0.57 -19.42 -13.47
N GLY A 177 -0.29 -20.56 -14.14
CA GLY A 177 0.81 -21.47 -13.76
C GLY A 177 2.20 -21.05 -14.22
N SER A 178 2.31 -20.34 -15.35
CA SER A 178 3.62 -20.02 -15.97
C SER A 178 4.22 -18.69 -15.52
N CYS A 179 3.45 -17.81 -14.86
CA CYS A 179 3.95 -16.50 -14.43
C CYS A 179 4.65 -16.51 -13.07
N CYS A 180 4.26 -17.40 -12.14
CA CYS A 180 4.86 -17.46 -10.80
C CYS A 180 5.90 -18.57 -10.62
N SER A 181 6.01 -19.50 -11.58
CA SER A 181 7.03 -20.55 -11.53
C SER A 181 7.86 -20.53 -12.81
N GLY A 182 9.09 -20.03 -12.70
CA GLY A 182 10.13 -20.28 -13.69
C GLY A 182 10.55 -21.74 -13.65
N SER A 183 9.66 -22.66 -14.05
CA SER A 183 9.96 -24.07 -14.25
C SER A 183 9.47 -24.49 -15.63
N PRO A 184 10.37 -24.62 -16.62
CA PRO A 184 10.01 -25.22 -17.89
C PRO A 184 10.10 -26.74 -17.73
N SER A 185 8.96 -27.40 -17.53
CA SER A 185 8.86 -28.82 -17.88
C SER A 185 7.61 -29.07 -18.72
N ARG A 186 7.83 -28.99 -20.04
CA ARG A 186 7.20 -29.85 -21.07
C ARG A 186 7.15 -31.31 -20.55
N SER A 187 6.21 -32.19 -20.87
CA SER A 187 5.15 -32.29 -21.89
C SER A 187 4.31 -33.56 -21.57
N PRO A 188 3.71 -34.30 -22.53
CA PRO A 188 2.29 -34.26 -22.93
C PRO A 188 1.57 -35.62 -22.74
N MET A 189 0.38 -35.75 -23.34
CA MET A 189 -0.49 -36.95 -23.49
C MET A 189 -1.38 -37.26 -22.28
N GLY A 190 -2.65 -37.58 -22.41
CA GLY A 190 -3.45 -37.85 -23.60
C GLY A 190 -4.54 -38.87 -23.26
N ARG A 191 -5.79 -38.49 -23.53
CA ARG A 191 -7.00 -39.25 -23.91
C ARG A 191 -8.24 -38.61 -23.30
#